data_AF-A0A7V3YCM3-F1
#
_entry.id   AF-A0A7V3YCM3-F1
#
_cell.length_a   1.000
_cell.length_b   1.000
_cell.length_c   1.000
_cell.angle_alpha   90.00
_cell.angle_beta   90.00
_cell.angle_gamma   90.00
#
_symmetry.space_group_name_H-M   'P 1'
#
loop_
_entity.id
_entity.type
_entity.pdbx_description
1 polymer ?
#
loop_
_entity_poly.entity_id
_entity_poly.type
_entity_poly.pdbx_seq_one_letter_code
_entity_poly.pdbx_strand_id
1 'polypeptide(L)'
;MPDLCTHMFAAHLIKRGPAFFSSKPSPIHGRIVFYIGTLLPDLLSRPWYILFPPLKDWVIAMHTPMGALLTFGILASFFEPHFRRSAFLNLCGGGALHFFLDAFQKQILGNNFWLFPFSWKDFGFDVFWAGDVIPFVPLWIFLFIAIEILFYLIRGRRTKEPIL
;
A
#
# COMPACT_ATOMS: atom_id res chain seq x y z
N MET A 1 -8.13 -1.08 -11.28
CA MET A 1 -6.79 -1.34 -11.81
C MET A 1 -6.27 -2.60 -11.12
N PRO A 2 -5.50 -3.45 -11.81
CA PRO A 2 -5.03 -4.75 -11.32
C PRO A 2 -3.87 -4.59 -10.33
N ASP A 3 -3.28 -3.40 -10.31
CA ASP A 3 -2.24 -2.93 -9.40
C ASP A 3 -2.70 -2.87 -7.93
N LEU A 4 -3.92 -2.44 -7.62
CA LEU A 4 -4.43 -2.37 -6.25
C LEU A 4 -4.37 -3.75 -5.57
N CYS A 5 -4.65 -4.82 -6.31
CA CYS A 5 -4.53 -6.19 -5.80
C CYS A 5 -3.07 -6.56 -5.51
N THR A 6 -2.14 -6.22 -6.40
CA THR A 6 -0.71 -6.53 -6.19
C THR A 6 -0.12 -5.70 -5.05
N HIS A 7 -0.51 -4.44 -4.94
CA HIS A 7 -0.17 -3.53 -3.84
C HIS A 7 -0.68 -4.06 -2.50
N MET A 8 -1.95 -4.47 -2.43
CA MET A 8 -2.52 -5.07 -1.24
C MET A 8 -1.83 -6.38 -0.86
N PHE A 9 -1.51 -7.22 -1.85
CA PHE A 9 -0.79 -8.46 -1.63
C PHE A 9 0.60 -8.20 -1.04
N ALA A 10 1.37 -7.27 -1.63
CA ALA A 10 2.69 -6.89 -1.13
C ALA A 10 2.60 -6.27 0.28
N ALA A 11 1.65 -5.38 0.52
CA ALA A 11 1.42 -4.77 1.83
C ALA A 11 1.09 -5.83 2.89
N HIS A 12 0.28 -6.81 2.49
CA HIS A 12 -0.07 -7.93 3.33
C HIS A 12 1.16 -8.77 3.70
N LEU A 13 2.02 -9.13 2.74
CA LEU A 13 3.26 -9.84 3.00
C LEU A 13 4.19 -9.08 3.94
N ILE A 14 4.34 -7.76 3.77
CA ILE A 14 5.19 -6.95 4.66
C ILE A 14 4.67 -6.93 6.09
N LYS A 15 3.35 -6.79 6.29
CA LYS A 15 2.77 -6.68 7.63
C LYS A 15 2.54 -8.04 8.31
N ARG A 16 2.42 -9.12 7.55
CA ARG A 16 2.19 -10.49 8.07
C ARG A 16 3.44 -11.34 8.07
N GLY A 17 4.35 -11.16 7.12
CA GLY A 17 5.61 -11.90 6.98
C GLY A 17 6.45 -11.95 8.26
N PRO A 18 6.60 -10.86 9.03
CA PRO A 18 7.31 -10.91 10.30
C PRO A 18 6.69 -11.86 11.33
N ALA A 19 5.39 -12.18 11.25
CA ALA A 19 4.75 -13.17 12.13
C ALA A 19 5.25 -14.61 11.86
N PHE A 20 5.89 -14.85 10.71
CA PHE A 20 6.59 -16.10 10.44
C PHE A 20 7.81 -16.26 11.34
N PHE A 21 8.61 -15.20 11.48
CA PHE A 21 9.86 -15.22 12.26
C PHE A 21 9.70 -14.79 13.72
N SER A 22 8.64 -14.05 14.04
CA SER A 22 8.36 -13.53 15.39
C SER A 22 7.04 -14.07 15.94
N SER A 23 7.01 -14.37 17.24
CA SER A 23 5.81 -14.81 17.96
C SER A 23 4.79 -13.68 18.20
N LYS A 24 5.19 -12.41 17.98
CA LYS A 24 4.33 -11.24 18.17
C LYS A 24 3.88 -10.67 16.81
N PRO A 25 2.63 -10.93 16.38
CA PRO A 25 2.11 -10.35 15.15
C PRO A 25 1.93 -8.83 15.30
N SER A 26 2.02 -8.11 14.17
CA SER A 26 1.73 -6.66 14.15
C SER A 26 0.29 -6.40 14.62
N PRO A 27 0.05 -5.38 15.47
CA PRO A 27 -1.29 -5.04 15.94
C PRO A 27 -2.26 -4.85 14.78
N ILE A 28 -3.49 -5.35 14.91
CA ILE A 28 -4.49 -5.31 13.83
C ILE A 28 -4.76 -3.89 13.32
N HIS A 29 -4.89 -2.93 14.23
CA HIS A 29 -5.12 -1.53 13.89
C HIS A 29 -3.99 -0.97 13.00
N GLY A 30 -2.72 -1.20 13.37
CA GLY A 30 -1.59 -0.75 12.56
C GLY A 30 -1.53 -1.42 11.18
N ARG A 31 -1.97 -2.68 11.06
CA ARG A 31 -2.07 -3.38 9.76
C ARG A 31 -3.11 -2.75 8.85
N ILE A 32 -4.32 -2.51 9.37
CA ILE A 32 -5.41 -1.88 8.60
C ILE A 32 -4.98 -0.50 8.13
N VAL A 33 -4.39 0.32 9.02
CA VAL A 33 -3.93 1.66 8.67
C VAL A 33 -2.82 1.63 7.61
N PHE A 34 -1.93 0.64 7.69
CA PHE A 34 -0.91 0.44 6.66
C PHE A 34 -1.53 0.11 5.30
N TYR A 35 -2.52 -0.79 5.26
CA TYR A 35 -3.24 -1.12 4.03
C TYR A 35 -3.97 0.10 3.45
N ILE A 36 -4.61 0.90 4.30
CA ILE A 36 -5.21 2.16 3.89
C ILE A 36 -4.15 3.05 3.25
N GLY A 37 -2.99 3.24 3.92
CA GLY A 37 -1.88 4.04 3.38
C GLY A 37 -1.41 3.57 2.01
N THR A 38 -1.38 2.25 1.78
CA THR A 38 -1.04 1.67 0.48
C THR A 38 -2.07 1.99 -0.59
N LEU A 39 -3.37 1.95 -0.29
CA LEU A 39 -4.40 2.18 -1.32
C LEU A 39 -4.70 3.65 -1.58
N LEU A 40 -4.40 4.50 -0.61
CA LEU A 40 -4.92 5.85 -0.56
C LEU A 40 -4.44 6.76 -1.71
N PRO A 41 -3.19 6.73 -2.19
CA PRO A 41 -2.76 7.54 -3.33
C PRO A 41 -3.66 7.33 -4.55
N ASP A 42 -3.93 6.08 -4.92
CA ASP A 42 -4.79 5.72 -6.04
C ASP A 42 -6.24 6.16 -5.82
N LEU A 43 -6.78 5.96 -4.63
CA LEU A 43 -8.17 6.33 -4.30
C LEU A 43 -8.41 7.84 -4.31
N LEU A 44 -7.39 8.63 -4.00
CA LEU A 44 -7.47 10.10 -4.00
C LEU A 44 -7.26 10.72 -5.37
N SER A 45 -6.83 9.95 -6.36
CA SER A 45 -6.53 10.46 -7.69
C SER A 45 -7.45 9.88 -8.75
N ARG A 46 -7.42 8.56 -8.95
CA ARG A 46 -7.98 7.90 -10.12
C ARG A 46 -9.49 8.02 -10.25
N PRO A 47 -10.29 7.72 -9.21
CA PRO A 47 -11.74 7.86 -9.33
C PRO A 47 -12.13 9.28 -9.72
N TRP A 48 -11.42 10.27 -9.21
CA TRP A 48 -11.76 11.67 -9.39
C TRP A 48 -11.47 12.18 -10.79
N TYR A 49 -10.30 11.89 -11.38
CA TYR A 49 -10.06 12.33 -12.76
C TYR A 49 -10.79 11.45 -13.80
N ILE A 50 -11.17 10.21 -13.46
CA ILE A 50 -12.04 9.39 -14.33
C ILE A 50 -13.45 9.99 -14.39
N LEU A 51 -14.01 10.37 -13.23
CA LEU A 51 -15.35 10.96 -13.14
C LEU A 51 -15.38 12.43 -13.57
N PHE A 52 -14.30 13.17 -13.30
CA PHE A 52 -14.18 14.60 -13.56
C PHE A 52 -12.82 14.91 -14.23
N PRO A 53 -12.67 14.67 -15.54
CA PRO A 53 -11.41 14.88 -16.26
C PRO A 53 -10.76 16.27 -16.07
N PRO A 54 -11.50 17.39 -15.95
CA PRO A 54 -10.88 18.70 -15.69
C PRO A 54 -10.13 18.80 -14.36
N LEU A 55 -10.39 17.92 -13.39
CA LEU A 55 -9.70 17.91 -12.09
C LEU A 55 -8.36 17.17 -12.14
N LYS A 56 -7.99 16.59 -13.28
CA LYS A 56 -6.83 15.71 -13.43
C LYS A 56 -5.56 16.26 -12.76
N ASP A 57 -5.14 17.48 -13.09
CA ASP A 57 -3.86 18.02 -12.60
C ASP A 57 -3.87 18.24 -11.08
N TRP A 58 -5.03 18.60 -10.53
CA TRP A 58 -5.22 18.78 -9.08
C TRP A 58 -5.13 17.45 -8.32
N VAL A 59 -5.76 16.41 -8.84
CA VAL A 59 -5.80 15.11 -8.16
C VAL A 59 -4.55 14.27 -8.41
N ILE A 60 -3.83 14.52 -9.50
CA ILE A 60 -2.48 13.96 -9.72
C ILE A 60 -1.49 14.49 -8.68
N ALA A 61 -1.59 15.77 -8.29
CA ALA A 61 -0.74 16.30 -7.23
C ALA A 61 -0.92 15.55 -5.89
N MET A 62 -2.12 15.02 -5.63
CA MET A 62 -2.40 14.18 -4.45
C MET A 62 -1.76 12.78 -4.56
N HIS A 63 -1.48 12.31 -5.78
CA HIS A 63 -0.72 11.10 -6.08
C HIS A 63 0.79 11.39 -6.21
N THR A 64 1.33 12.31 -5.39
CA THR A 64 2.78 12.53 -5.27
C THR A 64 3.23 12.19 -3.85
N PRO A 65 4.50 11.86 -3.60
CA PRO A 65 4.96 11.59 -2.23
C PRO A 65 4.66 12.74 -1.26
N MET A 66 4.79 13.99 -1.72
CA MET A 66 4.46 15.16 -0.91
C MET A 66 2.94 15.29 -0.66
N GLY A 67 2.11 15.16 -1.71
CA GLY A 67 0.65 15.22 -1.58
C GLY A 67 0.11 14.11 -0.67
N ALA A 68 0.65 12.90 -0.80
CA ALA A 68 0.35 11.77 0.06
C ALA A 68 0.78 12.02 1.50
N LEU A 69 2.00 12.54 1.74
CA LEU A 69 2.49 12.85 3.09
C LEU A 69 1.57 13.84 3.83
N LEU A 70 1.15 14.91 3.14
CA LEU A 70 0.23 15.91 3.68
C LEU A 70 -1.13 15.27 4.02
N THR A 71 -1.67 14.49 3.09
CA THR A 71 -2.92 13.75 3.28
C THR A 71 -2.82 12.80 4.47
N PHE A 72 -1.73 12.04 4.58
CA PHE A 72 -1.52 11.10 5.67
C PHE A 72 -1.40 11.82 7.02
N GLY A 73 -0.76 12.99 7.06
CA GLY A 73 -0.71 13.84 8.27
C GLY A 73 -2.09 14.30 8.71
N ILE A 74 -2.90 14.79 7.77
CA ILE A 74 -4.28 15.21 8.02
C ILE A 74 -5.10 14.02 8.53
N LEU A 75 -5.06 12.87 7.84
CA LEU A 75 -5.81 11.68 8.24
C LEU A 75 -5.36 11.14 9.60
N ALA A 76 -4.06 11.13 9.87
CA ALA A 76 -3.53 10.69 11.16
C ALA A 76 -4.04 11.57 12.32
N SER A 77 -4.36 12.84 12.08
CA SER A 77 -4.86 13.75 13.13
C SER A 77 -6.24 13.37 13.67
N PHE A 78 -7.05 12.65 12.88
CA PHE A 78 -8.37 12.15 13.29
C PHE A 78 -8.31 10.91 14.20
N PHE A 79 -7.14 10.29 14.37
CA PHE A 79 -6.98 9.18 15.31
C PHE A 79 -6.81 9.67 16.76
N GLU A 80 -7.06 8.77 17.70
CA GLU A 80 -6.81 8.99 19.13
C GLU A 80 -5.37 9.43 19.42
N PRO A 81 -5.14 10.40 20.35
CA PRO A 81 -3.81 10.97 20.59
C PRO A 81 -2.68 9.95 20.79
N HIS A 82 -2.96 8.86 21.53
CA HIS A 82 -1.99 7.81 21.81
C HIS A 82 -1.63 6.96 20.57
N PHE A 83 -2.48 6.96 19.53
CA PHE A 83 -2.29 6.19 18.30
C PHE A 83 -1.87 7.04 17.10
N ARG A 84 -2.07 8.37 17.10
CA ARG A 84 -1.78 9.28 15.97
C ARG A 84 -0.43 9.07 15.31
N ARG A 85 0.65 9.02 16.11
CA ARG A 85 2.02 8.80 15.59
C ARG A 85 2.14 7.45 14.90
N SER A 86 1.58 6.39 15.50
CA SER A 86 1.57 5.06 14.90
C SER A 86 0.74 5.03 13.62
N ALA A 87 -0.42 5.69 13.61
CA ALA A 87 -1.25 5.81 12.43
C ALA A 87 -0.52 6.50 11.28
N PHE A 88 0.10 7.66 11.53
CA PHE A 88 0.91 8.38 10.56
C PHE A 88 2.03 7.52 9.98
N LEU A 89 2.82 6.86 10.83
CA LEU A 89 3.90 6.00 10.37
C LEU A 89 3.41 4.80 9.55
N ASN A 90 2.26 4.22 9.90
CA ASN A 90 1.68 3.13 9.12
C ASN A 90 1.13 3.64 7.78
N LEU A 91 0.47 4.80 7.74
CA LEU A 91 0.02 5.43 6.49
C LEU A 91 1.22 5.72 5.58
N CYS A 92 2.25 6.38 6.10
CA CYS A 92 3.48 6.68 5.36
C CYS A 92 4.20 5.42 4.89
N GLY A 93 4.28 4.38 5.73
CA GLY A 93 4.88 3.10 5.34
C GLY A 93 4.09 2.42 4.22
N GLY A 94 2.75 2.46 4.29
CA GLY A 94 1.88 1.93 3.25
C GLY A 94 2.01 2.70 1.93
N GLY A 95 2.01 4.03 1.99
CA GLY A 95 2.17 4.88 0.81
C GLY A 95 3.58 4.82 0.22
N ALA A 96 4.62 4.67 1.04
CA ALA A 96 5.98 4.45 0.54
C ALA A 96 6.08 3.14 -0.25
N LEU A 97 5.43 2.07 0.24
CA LEU A 97 5.32 0.83 -0.53
C LEU A 97 4.55 1.03 -1.84
N HIS A 98 3.48 1.83 -1.83
CA HIS A 98 2.74 2.18 -3.04
C HIS A 98 3.63 2.83 -4.09
N PHE A 99 4.25 3.96 -3.77
CA PHE A 99 5.14 4.64 -4.73
C PHE A 99 6.33 3.78 -5.15
N PHE A 100 6.86 2.94 -4.26
CA PHE A 100 7.91 2.00 -4.60
C PHE A 100 7.47 1.00 -5.67
N LEU A 101 6.26 0.44 -5.55
CA LEU A 101 5.73 -0.51 -6.55
C LEU A 101 5.34 0.19 -7.85
N ASP A 102 4.72 1.36 -7.78
CA ASP A 102 4.40 2.18 -8.95
C ASP A 102 5.65 2.60 -9.73
N ALA A 103 6.81 2.76 -9.07
CA ALA A 103 8.06 3.03 -9.76
C ALA A 103 8.46 1.91 -10.73
N PHE A 104 7.98 0.67 -10.58
CA PHE A 104 8.25 -0.41 -11.54
C PHE A 104 7.24 -0.45 -12.70
N GLN A 105 6.14 0.29 -12.60
CA GLN A 105 5.12 0.33 -13.62
C GLN A 105 5.43 1.37 -14.70
N LYS A 106 5.10 1.02 -15.94
CA LYS A 106 5.10 1.96 -17.06
C LYS A 106 3.98 2.96 -16.93
N GLN A 107 4.33 4.24 -17.05
CA GLN A 107 3.40 5.34 -16.84
C GLN A 107 2.91 5.93 -18.15
N ILE A 108 1.58 6.00 -18.31
CA ILE A 108 0.94 6.55 -19.52
C ILE A 108 0.87 8.08 -19.46
N LEU A 109 0.77 8.65 -18.25
CA LEU A 109 0.35 10.05 -18.07
C LEU A 109 1.20 10.89 -17.09
N GLY A 110 2.36 10.41 -16.64
CA GLY A 110 3.14 11.11 -15.63
C GLY A 110 2.42 11.14 -14.28
N ASN A 111 2.82 10.26 -13.37
CA ASN A 111 2.14 10.06 -12.08
C ASN A 111 3.10 9.66 -10.97
N ASN A 112 4.39 9.49 -11.26
CA ASN A 112 5.45 9.25 -10.28
C ASN A 112 6.36 10.48 -10.18
N PHE A 113 5.79 11.61 -9.78
CA PHE A 113 6.54 12.84 -9.54
C PHE A 113 7.18 12.81 -8.15
N TRP A 114 8.24 12.03 -7.99
CA TRP A 114 8.93 11.86 -6.71
C TRP A 114 9.46 13.17 -6.10
N LEU A 115 9.81 14.13 -6.97
CA LEU A 115 10.42 15.41 -6.59
C LEU A 115 9.41 16.58 -6.60
N PHE A 116 8.12 16.31 -6.74
CA PHE A 116 7.09 17.36 -6.59
C PHE A 116 7.15 17.97 -5.17
N PRO A 117 7.02 19.30 -4.99
CA PRO A 117 6.65 20.32 -5.98
C PRO A 117 7.84 20.98 -6.71
N PHE A 118 9.07 20.54 -6.46
CA PHE A 118 10.27 21.16 -7.05
C PHE A 118 10.49 20.74 -8.51
N SER A 119 9.98 19.57 -8.90
CA SER A 119 10.07 19.07 -10.28
C SER A 119 8.86 18.23 -10.65
N TRP A 120 8.40 18.39 -11.89
CA TRP A 120 7.40 17.54 -12.55
C TRP A 120 8.07 16.45 -13.39
N LYS A 121 9.34 16.14 -13.14
CA LYS A 121 10.00 15.03 -13.82
C LYS A 121 9.42 13.72 -13.31
N ASP A 122 8.80 12.97 -14.22
CA ASP A 122 8.32 11.62 -13.94
C ASP A 122 9.49 10.66 -13.75
N PHE A 123 9.37 9.73 -12.80
CA PHE A 123 10.39 8.74 -12.52
C PHE A 123 9.78 7.35 -12.40
N GLY A 124 10.27 6.43 -13.23
CA GLY A 124 9.93 5.02 -13.19
C GLY A 124 11.05 4.18 -13.82
N PHE A 125 11.11 2.92 -13.43
CA PHE A 125 11.94 1.88 -14.03
C PHE A 125 11.27 1.25 -15.27
N ASP A 126 9.97 1.51 -15.47
CA ASP A 126 9.23 1.12 -16.68
C ASP A 126 9.30 -0.39 -17.00
N VAL A 127 9.25 -1.25 -15.97
CA VAL A 127 9.47 -2.70 -16.10
C VAL A 127 8.28 -3.42 -16.72
N PHE A 128 7.06 -3.09 -16.30
CA PHE A 128 5.83 -3.77 -16.77
C PHE A 128 4.65 -2.80 -16.89
N TRP A 129 3.65 -3.13 -17.71
CA TRP A 129 2.40 -2.36 -17.76
C TRP A 129 1.44 -2.80 -16.66
N ALA A 130 0.67 -1.87 -16.12
CA ALA A 130 -0.34 -2.22 -15.11
C ALA A 130 -1.39 -3.24 -15.60
N GLY A 131 -1.61 -3.36 -16.92
CA GLY A 131 -2.47 -4.39 -17.51
C GLY A 131 -1.87 -5.79 -17.49
N ASP A 132 -0.54 -5.91 -17.47
CA ASP A 132 0.17 -7.20 -17.57
C ASP A 132 -0.09 -8.10 -16.35
N VAL A 133 -0.50 -7.50 -15.22
CA VAL A 133 -0.82 -8.22 -13.98
C VAL A 133 -2.27 -8.71 -13.90
N ILE A 134 -3.17 -8.29 -14.81
CA ILE A 134 -4.58 -8.76 -14.84
C ILE A 134 -4.67 -10.28 -14.92
N PRO A 135 -4.00 -10.95 -15.87
CA PRO A 135 -4.16 -12.39 -16.05
C PRO A 135 -3.68 -13.19 -14.83
N PHE A 136 -2.83 -12.59 -13.99
CA PHE A 136 -2.28 -13.21 -12.79
C PHE A 136 -3.13 -12.96 -11.53
N VAL A 137 -4.22 -12.18 -11.59
CA VAL A 137 -5.09 -11.93 -10.42
C VAL A 137 -5.58 -13.23 -9.76
N PRO A 138 -6.05 -14.26 -10.49
CA PRO A 138 -6.43 -15.53 -9.86
C PRO A 138 -5.27 -16.20 -9.11
N LEU A 139 -4.05 -16.15 -9.67
CA LEU A 139 -2.85 -16.66 -9.01
C LEU A 139 -2.54 -15.88 -7.73
N TRP A 140 -2.63 -14.54 -7.75
CA TRP A 140 -2.43 -13.71 -6.56
C TRP A 140 -3.43 -14.02 -5.45
N ILE A 141 -4.71 -14.19 -5.80
CA ILE A 141 -5.76 -14.58 -4.83
C ILE A 141 -5.45 -15.96 -4.25
N PHE A 142 -5.08 -16.93 -5.09
CA PHE A 142 -4.71 -18.27 -4.65
C PHE A 142 -3.51 -18.23 -3.68
N LEU A 143 -2.44 -17.51 -4.04
CA LEU A 143 -1.26 -17.35 -3.19
C LEU A 143 -1.60 -16.67 -1.87
N PHE A 144 -2.48 -15.66 -1.89
CA PHE A 144 -2.94 -14.99 -0.67
C PHE A 144 -3.62 -15.96 0.29
N ILE A 145 -4.55 -16.75 -0.23
CA ILE A 145 -5.26 -17.78 0.55
C ILE A 145 -4.28 -18.82 1.09
N ALA A 146 -3.38 -19.33 0.24
CA ALA A 146 -2.40 -20.34 0.63
C ALA A 146 -1.47 -19.83 1.74
N ILE A 147 -1.01 -18.58 1.67
CA ILE A 147 -0.17 -17.94 2.67
C ILE A 147 -0.92 -17.73 3.99
N GLU A 148 -2.18 -17.31 3.95
CA GLU A 148 -2.99 -17.17 5.16
C GLU A 148 -3.28 -18.51 5.84
N ILE A 149 -3.54 -19.57 5.06
CA ILE A 149 -3.65 -20.94 5.59
C ILE A 149 -2.32 -21.35 6.25
N LEU A 150 -1.19 -21.11 5.58
CA LEU A 150 0.12 -21.42 6.14
C LEU A 150 0.36 -20.67 7.47
N PHE A 151 0.03 -19.38 7.53
CA PHE A 151 0.13 -18.59 8.77
C PHE A 151 -0.79 -19.11 9.88
N TYR A 152 -2.01 -19.54 9.55
CA TYR A 152 -2.93 -20.15 10.49
C TYR A 152 -2.34 -21.45 11.07
N LEU A 153 -1.82 -22.34 10.20
CA LEU A 153 -1.25 -23.62 10.60
C LEU A 153 0.00 -23.46 11.47
N ILE A 154 0.92 -22.55 11.12
CA ILE A 154 2.15 -22.30 11.90
C ILE A 154 1.81 -21.75 13.29
N ARG A 155 0.85 -20.83 13.39
CA ARG A 155 0.44 -20.25 14.67
C ARG A 155 -0.26 -21.28 15.57
N GLY A 156 -1.05 -22.17 14.98
CA GLY A 156 -1.68 -23.30 15.68
C GLY A 156 -0.67 -24.31 16.24
N ARG A 157 0.55 -24.40 15.67
CA ARG A 157 1.63 -25.22 16.21
C ARG A 157 2.36 -24.56 17.38
N ARG A 158 2.72 -23.26 17.25
CA ARG A 158 3.41 -22.52 18.34
C ARG A 158 2.60 -22.36 19.61
N THR A 159 1.27 -22.34 19.52
CA THR A 159 0.38 -22.26 20.69
C THR A 159 0.21 -23.59 21.42
N LYS A 160 0.64 -24.70 20.81
CA LYS A 160 0.56 -26.06 21.38
C LYS A 160 1.87 -26.55 21.98
N GLU A 161 2.98 -25.81 21.85
CA GLU A 161 4.20 -26.15 22.56
C GLU A 161 4.05 -25.79 24.05
N PRO A 162 4.16 -26.76 24.98
CA PRO A 162 4.14 -26.47 26.40
C PRO A 162 5.39 -25.65 26.75
N ILE A 163 5.18 -24.59 27.53
CA ILE A 163 6.27 -23.85 28.16
C ILE A 163 6.90 -24.81 29.18
N LEU A 164 8.06 -25.37 28.82
CA LEU A 164 8.95 -26.10 29.73
C LEU A 164 9.85 -25.13 30.49
#